data_AF-A0A538PFE3-F1
#
_entry.id   AF-A0A538PFE3-F1
#
_cell.length_a   1.000
_cell.length_b   1.000
_cell.length_c   1.000
_cell.angle_alpha   90.00
_cell.angle_beta   90.00
_cell.angle_gamma   90.00
#
_symmetry.space_group_name_H-M   'P 1'
#
loop_
_entity.id
_entity.type
_entity.pdbx_description
1 polymer ?
#
loop_
_entity_poly.entity_id
_entity_poly.type
_entity_poly.pdbx_seq_one_letter_code
_entity_poly.pdbx_strand_id
1 'polypeptide(L)' 'MLDGVNMSVAPVEYVILRKLEYFREGGSEKHVRDIRGMLAIAAAQIDRPFLEQWIGRRGLAAEWANVLAEA' A
#
# COMPACT_ATOMS: atom_id res chain seq x y z
N MET A 1 25.30 -22.04 12.03
CA MET A 1 23.90 -22.25 11.59
C MET A 1 23.08 -21.15 12.23
N LEU A 2 22.52 -20.24 11.44
CA LEU A 2 21.53 -19.29 11.95
C LEU A 2 20.18 -19.98 11.78
N ASP A 3 19.58 -20.39 12.90
CA ASP A 3 18.23 -20.94 12.91
C ASP A 3 17.28 -19.89 12.32
N GLY A 4 16.46 -20.32 11.35
CA GLY A 4 15.58 -19.45 10.59
C GLY A 4 14.60 -18.74 11.51
N VAL A 5 14.67 -17.41 11.55
CA VAL A 5 13.72 -16.59 12.31
C VAL A 5 12.38 -16.58 11.56
N ASN A 6 11.34 -17.10 12.20
CA ASN A 6 9.97 -16.96 11.71
C ASN A 6 9.50 -15.52 11.94
N MET A 7 9.53 -14.68 10.91
CA MET A 7 9.01 -13.31 10.96
C MET A 7 7.59 -13.27 10.41
N SER A 8 6.66 -12.78 11.22
CA SER A 8 5.31 -12.41 10.75
C SER A 8 5.41 -11.09 9.99
N VAL A 9 5.08 -11.12 8.70
CA VAL A 9 5.04 -9.93 7.85
C VAL A 9 3.58 -9.62 7.56
N ALA A 10 3.20 -8.34 7.69
CA ALA A 10 1.87 -7.91 7.32
C ALA A 10 1.63 -8.10 5.81
N PRO A 11 0.41 -8.45 5.38
CA PRO A 11 0.05 -8.47 3.98
C PRO A 11 0.37 -7.15 3.29
N VAL A 12 0.79 -7.19 2.03
CA VAL A 12 1.20 -6.01 1.26
C VAL A 12 0.08 -4.98 1.18
N GLU A 13 -1.16 -5.43 1.05
CA GLU A 13 -2.38 -4.62 1.02
C GLU A 13 -2.53 -3.82 2.31
N TYR A 14 -2.26 -4.43 3.46
CA TYR A 14 -2.32 -3.74 4.75
C TYR A 14 -1.26 -2.64 4.82
N VAL A 15 -0.05 -2.90 4.32
CA VAL A 15 1.02 -1.91 4.28
C VAL A 15 0.65 -0.74 3.36
N ILE A 16 0.03 -1.02 2.21
CA ILE A 16 -0.46 0.01 1.27
C ILE A 16 -1.52 0.89 1.94
N LEU A 17 -2.52 0.29 2.60
CA LEU A 17 -3.58 1.02 3.32
C LEU A 17 -2.97 1.95 4.38
N ARG A 18 -2.01 1.47 5.17
CA ARG A 18 -1.33 2.30 6.17
C ARG A 18 -0.56 3.45 5.53
N LYS A 19 0.17 3.22 4.43
CA LYS A 19 0.89 4.28 3.72
C LYS A 19 -0.06 5.34 3.15
N LEU A 20 -1.24 4.95 2.67
CA LEU A 20 -2.28 5.89 2.22
C LEU A 20 -2.82 6.75 3.38
N GLU A 21 -3.06 6.15 4.56
CA GLU A 21 -3.46 6.90 5.76
C GLU A 21 -2.39 7.93 6.16
N TYR A 22 -1.12 7.53 6.18
CA TYR A 22 -0.01 8.45 6.47
C TYR A 22 0.16 9.53 5.41
N PHE A 23 -0.07 9.21 4.13
CA PHE A 23 -0.04 10.20 3.06
C PHE A 23 -1.14 11.23 3.21
N ARG A 24 -2.37 10.82 3.58
CA ARG A 24 -3.47 11.75 3.87
C ARG A 24 -3.13 12.72 4.99
N GLU A 25 -2.50 12.23 6.06
CA GLU A 25 -2.19 13.04 7.25
C GLU A 25 -0.94 13.91 7.08
N GLY A 26 0.08 13.43 6.35
CA GLY A 26 1.39 14.06 6.25
C GLY A 26 1.76 14.66 4.89
N GLY A 27 0.99 14.39 3.83
CA GLY A 27 1.19 14.94 2.48
C GLY A 27 2.50 14.54 1.76
N SER A 28 3.31 13.64 2.32
CA SER A 28 4.62 13.31 1.76
C SER A 28 4.52 12.44 0.50
N GLU A 29 4.93 13.00 -0.65
CA GLU A 29 5.01 12.30 -1.93
C GLU A 29 5.90 11.05 -1.93
N LYS A 30 6.80 10.91 -0.93
CA LYS A 30 7.61 9.70 -0.75
C LYS A 30 6.73 8.46 -0.58
N HIS A 31 5.59 8.58 0.11
CA HIS A 31 4.67 7.46 0.31
C HIS A 31 3.99 7.02 -0.98
N VAL A 32 3.64 7.96 -1.85
CA VAL A 32 3.06 7.68 -3.17
C VAL A 32 4.04 6.87 -4.02
N ARG A 33 5.32 7.29 -4.07
CA ARG A 33 6.36 6.55 -4.82
C ARG A 33 6.60 5.15 -4.27
N ASP A 34 6.65 5.00 -2.95
CA ASP A 34 6.80 3.69 -2.31
C ASP A 34 5.65 2.75 -2.72
N ILE A 35 4.40 3.22 -2.62
CA ILE A 35 3.22 2.41 -2.97
C ILE A 35 3.27 1.99 -4.43
N ARG A 36 3.63 2.89 -5.35
CA ARG A 36 3.81 2.55 -6.78
C ARG A 36 4.85 1.44 -6.98
N GLY A 37 5.98 1.52 -6.28
CA GLY A 37 7.01 0.47 -6.30
C GLY A 37 6.48 -0.87 -5.79
N MET A 38 5.71 -0.87 -4.69
CA MET A 38 5.07 -2.08 -4.17
C MET A 38 4.09 -2.70 -5.16
N LEU A 39 3.27 -1.86 -5.82
CA LEU A 39 2.34 -2.33 -6.84
C LEU A 39 3.05 -2.95 -8.04
N ALA A 40 4.17 -2.36 -8.49
CA ALA A 40 4.94 -2.87 -9.61
C ALA A 40 5.61 -4.22 -9.32
N ILE A 41 6.12 -4.42 -8.09
CA ILE A 41 6.88 -5.62 -7.70
C ILE A 41 5.95 -6.75 -7.26
N ALA A 42 4.88 -6.42 -6.54
CA ALA A 42 4.00 -7.39 -5.88
C ALA A 42 2.63 -7.53 -6.55
N ALA A 43 2.45 -7.04 -7.80
CA ALA A 43 1.16 -7.05 -8.50
C ALA A 43 0.41 -8.40 -8.41
N ALA A 44 1.12 -9.51 -8.64
CA ALA A 44 0.54 -10.86 -8.64
C ALA A 44 0.14 -11.38 -7.26
N GLN A 45 0.63 -10.76 -6.18
CA GLN A 45 0.38 -11.15 -4.79
C GLN A 45 -0.69 -10.26 -4.13
N ILE A 46 -1.07 -9.16 -4.79
CA ILE A 46 -2.02 -8.20 -4.25
C ILE A 46 -3.45 -8.61 -4.63
N ASP A 47 -4.28 -8.86 -3.62
CA ASP A 47 -5.73 -8.96 -3.77
C ASP A 47 -6.29 -7.56 -4.03
N ARG A 48 -6.44 -7.24 -5.32
CA ARG A 48 -6.91 -5.93 -5.78
C ARG A 48 -8.36 -5.64 -5.34
N PRO A 49 -9.33 -6.56 -5.47
CA PRO A 49 -10.67 -6.38 -4.92
C PRO A 49 -10.69 -6.06 -3.42
N PHE A 50 -9.91 -6.79 -2.61
CA PHE A 50 -9.81 -6.52 -1.18
C PHE A 50 -9.25 -5.12 -0.92
N LEU A 51 -8.14 -4.78 -1.58
CA LEU A 51 -7.49 -3.48 -1.41
C LEU A 51 -8.44 -2.33 -1.75
N GLU A 52 -9.14 -2.39 -2.88
CA GLU A 52 -10.08 -1.35 -3.31
C GLU A 52 -11.30 -1.23 -2.39
N GLN A 53 -11.84 -2.36 -1.92
CA GLN A 53 -12.91 -2.36 -0.92
C GLN A 53 -12.50 -1.60 0.34
N TRP A 54 -11.29 -1.87 0.86
CA TRP A 54 -10.81 -1.25 2.09
C TRP A 54 -10.39 0.21 1.91
N ILE A 55 -9.87 0.58 0.76
CA ILE A 55 -9.65 1.98 0.38
C ILE A 55 -10.97 2.75 0.47
N GLY A 56 -12.05 2.20 -0.11
CA GLY A 56 -13.39 2.80 -0.03
C GLY A 56 -13.89 2.91 1.41
N ARG A 57 -13.82 1.83 2.19
CA ARG A 57 -14.25 1.82 3.60
C ARG A 57 -13.52 2.82 4.49
N ARG A 58 -12.24 3.11 4.19
CA ARG A 58 -11.40 4.02 4.99
C ARG A 58 -11.41 5.46 4.47
N GLY A 59 -12.12 5.73 3.37
CA GLY A 59 -12.17 7.04 2.74
C GLY A 59 -10.82 7.49 2.17
N LEU A 60 -10.06 6.56 1.59
CA LEU A 60 -8.71 6.80 1.04
C LEU A 60 -8.69 6.91 -0.50
N ALA A 61 -9.87 7.11 -1.10
CA ALA A 61 -10.02 7.05 -2.56
C ALA A 61 -9.26 8.19 -3.27
N ALA A 62 -9.18 9.37 -2.67
CA ALA A 62 -8.46 10.51 -3.24
C ALA A 62 -6.94 10.28 -3.25
N GLU A 63 -6.41 9.76 -2.15
CA GLU A 63 -5.00 9.38 -2.01
C GLU A 63 -4.64 8.25 -2.98
N TRP A 64 -5.55 7.28 -3.11
CA TRP A 64 -5.39 6.20 -4.07
C TRP A 64 -5.38 6.70 -5.52
N ALA A 65 -6.26 7.64 -5.86
CA ALA A 65 -6.24 8.28 -7.18
C ALA A 65 -4.90 8.99 -7.45
N ASN A 66 -4.33 9.67 -6.45
CA ASN A 66 -2.99 10.27 -6.57
C ASN A 66 -1.90 9.20 -6.81
N VAL A 67 -2.02 8.03 -6.18
CA VAL A 67 -1.11 6.91 -6.45
C VAL A 67 -1.23 6.42 -7.89
N LEU A 68 -2.43 6.37 -8.45
CA LEU A 68 -2.68 5.87 -9.80
C LEU A 68 -2.46 6.90 -10.91
N ALA A 69 -2.51 8.20 -10.61
CA ALA A 69 -2.24 9.24 -11.59
C ALA A 69 -0.78 9.15 -12.08
N GLU A 70 -0.57 8.87 -13.36
CA GLU A 70 0.77 8.90 -13.96
C GLU A 70 1.39 10.30 -13.83
N ALA A 71 2.72 10.34 -13.67
CA ALA A 71 3.49 11.56 -13.82
C ALA A 71 3.84 11.77 -15.30
#